data_AF-A0A1X7SSB8-F1
#
_entry.id   AF-A0A1X7SSB8-F1
#
_cell.length_a   1.000
_cell.length_b   1.000
_cell.length_c   1.000
_cell.angle_alpha   90.00
_cell.angle_beta   90.00
_cell.angle_gamma   90.00
#
_symmetry.space_group_name_H-M   'P 1'
#
loop_
_entity.id
_entity.type
_entity.pdbx_description
1 polymer ?
#
loop_
_entity_poly.entity_id
_entity_poly.type
_entity_poly.pdbx_seq_one_letter_code
_entity_poly.pdbx_strand_id
1 'polypeptide(L)'
;MSSIFRVREFGENEQDSFFRIIPSDLIKLMKRLLLWIHDRLSSGGCDEDYLFLISQTIMTAVFMRNDLINPELPLLAINAYPSSLPVLQCVLYYYKHINDERSPQLMDLLPLLKTNLTSPSGAIRTTTLQILNSCSFTPSDINEAEGQPVLSLLQFCLEAETVQSSLETYRNKLVCLSKLKYSSNLFSSLSNDIIEVPLRFLLGQLYINFTLIWDPVIDLISSYASSSEIIELFWSTFSEVLQYSSSKALDHENDNKVSPTSDTHGNLSCLNVHDVFESVAMEMKSSEWGRPDHWNYRRLLWRSMEKFPKVAERKSRVIVPLLLNFIDKEYGLSDDTFIKTQDISKTAPSTGEEEAEEEGEDESEKDELTVSKREPYPDRGKRVNKDGKKKIIDSHNGLN
;
A
#
# COMPACT_ATOMS: atom_id res chain seq x y z
N MET A 1 -11.17 19.36 22.68
CA MET A 1 -10.15 19.38 23.74
C MET A 1 -8.81 19.63 23.08
N SER A 2 -8.50 20.91 22.90
CA SER A 2 -7.33 21.42 22.19
C SER A 2 -6.41 22.05 23.23
N SER A 3 -5.34 21.35 23.59
CA SER A 3 -4.13 21.89 24.20
C SER A 3 -3.10 20.77 24.37
N ILE A 4 -1.82 21.12 24.36
CA ILE A 4 -0.64 20.25 24.42
C ILE A 4 -0.17 19.76 23.04
N PHE A 5 0.29 20.68 22.20
CA PHE A 5 1.54 20.57 21.43
C PHE A 5 1.84 21.97 20.88
N ARG A 6 2.24 22.87 21.79
CA ARG A 6 2.88 24.13 21.41
C ARG A 6 4.38 23.85 21.43
N VAL A 7 4.95 23.57 20.26
CA VAL A 7 6.39 23.54 20.09
C VAL A 7 6.90 24.93 20.45
N ARG A 8 7.59 25.05 21.59
CA ARG A 8 8.39 26.23 21.89
C ARG A 8 9.60 26.16 20.96
N GLU A 9 9.68 27.08 20.02
CA GLU A 9 10.95 27.43 19.39
C GLU A 9 11.86 27.98 20.49
N PHE A 10 12.77 27.14 20.98
CA PHE A 10 13.83 27.57 21.87
C PHE A 10 14.88 28.27 21.01
N GLY A 11 15.06 29.58 21.23
CA GLY A 11 16.15 30.34 20.63
C GLY A 11 17.50 29.75 21.03
N GLU A 12 18.46 29.81 20.11
CA GLU A 12 19.82 29.22 20.21
C GLU A 12 20.54 29.48 21.55
N ASN A 13 20.19 30.55 22.27
CA ASN A 13 20.81 30.91 23.54
C ASN A 13 20.32 30.11 24.76
N GLU A 14 19.17 29.41 24.71
CA GLU A 14 18.67 28.63 25.85
C GLU A 14 19.13 27.16 25.84
N GLN A 15 19.44 26.58 24.67
CA GLN A 15 19.99 25.23 24.57
C GLN A 15 21.34 25.11 25.31
N ASP A 16 22.20 26.12 25.22
CA ASP A 16 23.53 26.12 25.88
C ASP A 16 23.49 26.16 27.41
N SER A 17 22.34 26.44 28.02
CA SER A 17 22.22 26.55 29.48
C SER A 17 21.89 25.22 30.19
N PHE A 18 21.19 24.29 29.51
CA PHE A 18 20.82 22.97 30.06
C PHE A 18 21.90 21.90 29.87
N PHE A 19 22.76 22.04 28.85
CA PHE A 19 23.79 21.05 28.48
C PHE A 19 25.14 21.23 29.19
N ARG A 20 25.20 21.98 30.30
CA ARG A 20 26.44 22.17 31.06
C ARG A 20 26.85 20.87 31.77
N ILE A 21 27.62 20.09 31.01
CA ILE A 21 28.40 18.90 31.35
C ILE A 21 27.61 17.58 31.30
N ILE A 22 27.43 17.05 30.08
CA ILE A 22 27.13 15.62 29.90
C ILE A 22 28.30 14.81 30.53
N PRO A 23 28.04 13.87 31.45
CA PRO A 23 29.09 13.09 32.10
C PRO A 23 30.00 12.37 31.09
N SER A 24 31.32 12.45 31.30
CA SER A 24 32.30 11.86 30.37
C SER A 24 32.14 10.33 30.21
N ASP A 25 31.66 9.65 31.26
CA ASP A 25 31.40 8.21 31.21
C ASP A 25 30.18 7.85 30.37
N LEU A 26 29.15 8.72 30.35
CA LEU A 26 28.00 8.55 29.46
C LEU A 26 28.41 8.69 27.99
N ILE A 27 29.30 9.65 27.69
CA ILE A 27 29.87 9.82 26.35
C ILE A 27 30.67 8.58 25.93
N LYS A 28 31.51 8.03 26.81
CA LYS A 28 32.26 6.79 26.52
C LYS A 28 31.34 5.60 26.28
N LEU A 29 30.28 5.46 27.08
CA LEU A 29 29.29 4.41 26.91
C LEU A 29 28.57 4.55 25.57
N MET A 30 28.11 5.76 25.23
CA MET A 30 27.44 6.04 23.96
C MET A 30 28.34 5.70 22.77
N LYS A 31 29.62 6.08 22.79
CA LYS A 31 30.57 5.72 21.72
C LYS A 31 30.73 4.21 21.55
N ARG A 32 30.78 3.45 22.65
CA ARG A 32 30.84 1.98 22.59
C ARG A 32 29.58 1.37 21.99
N LEU A 33 28.41 1.90 22.36
CA LEU A 33 27.13 1.47 21.79
C LEU A 33 27.05 1.77 20.30
N LEU A 34 27.42 2.98 19.87
CA LEU A 34 27.41 3.35 18.45
C LEU A 34 28.39 2.49 17.62
N LEU A 35 29.57 2.18 18.15
CA LEU A 35 30.52 1.24 17.52
C LEU A 35 29.94 -0.16 17.38
N TRP A 36 29.27 -0.66 18.42
CA TRP A 36 28.60 -1.95 18.39
C TRP A 36 27.46 -1.97 17.37
N ILE A 37 26.65 -0.91 17.30
CA ILE A 37 25.58 -0.76 16.31
C ILE A 37 26.16 -0.77 14.89
N HIS A 38 27.23 -0.01 14.65
CA HIS A 38 27.88 0.04 13.35
C HIS A 38 28.35 -1.35 12.89
N ASP A 39 29.02 -2.11 13.76
CA ASP A 39 29.48 -3.47 13.46
C ASP A 39 28.32 -4.43 13.17
N ARG A 40 27.22 -4.31 13.92
CA ARG A 40 26.02 -5.14 13.74
C ARG A 40 25.27 -4.85 12.45
N LEU A 41 25.12 -3.58 12.10
CA LEU A 41 24.52 -3.19 10.82
C LEU A 41 25.42 -3.58 9.64
N SER A 42 26.74 -3.45 9.78
CA SER A 42 27.72 -3.81 8.73
C SER A 42 27.78 -5.32 8.48
N SER A 43 27.59 -6.13 9.54
CA SER A 43 27.62 -7.60 9.45
C SER A 43 26.27 -8.21 9.01
N GLY A 44 25.21 -7.40 8.85
CA GLY A 44 23.88 -7.87 8.45
C GLY A 44 23.18 -8.74 9.51
N GLY A 45 23.69 -8.76 10.75
CA GLY A 45 23.23 -9.63 11.82
C GLY A 45 22.33 -8.95 12.85
N CYS A 46 21.59 -7.91 12.44
CA CYS A 46 20.68 -7.20 13.34
C CYS A 46 19.27 -7.79 13.26
N ASP A 47 18.70 -8.11 14.42
CA ASP A 47 17.29 -8.49 14.51
C ASP A 47 16.40 -7.25 14.28
N GLU A 48 15.28 -7.43 13.58
CA GLU A 48 14.32 -6.35 13.36
C GLU A 48 13.73 -5.83 14.68
N ASP A 49 13.64 -6.71 15.68
CA ASP A 49 13.12 -6.39 17.00
C ASP A 49 13.96 -5.34 17.74
N TYR A 50 15.26 -5.26 17.46
CA TYR A 50 16.16 -4.26 18.07
C TYR A 50 16.26 -2.96 17.29
N LEU A 51 15.65 -2.85 16.10
CA LEU A 51 15.74 -1.63 15.28
C LEU A 51 15.20 -0.40 15.99
N PHE A 52 14.14 -0.56 16.79
CA PHE A 52 13.65 0.52 17.62
C PHE A 52 14.72 1.03 18.58
N LEU A 53 15.38 0.14 19.34
CA LEU A 53 16.40 0.53 20.31
C LEU A 53 17.60 1.17 19.62
N ILE A 54 18.02 0.62 18.48
CA ILE A 54 19.12 1.15 17.68
C ILE A 54 18.79 2.57 17.22
N SER A 55 17.62 2.77 16.63
CA SER A 55 17.14 4.08 16.20
C SER A 55 17.04 5.08 17.35
N GLN A 56 16.50 4.67 18.51
CA GLN A 56 16.45 5.52 19.70
C GLN A 56 17.84 5.88 20.22
N THR A 57 18.79 4.94 20.16
CA THR A 57 20.18 5.18 20.58
C THR A 57 20.85 6.20 19.67
N ILE A 58 20.67 6.08 18.35
CA ILE A 58 21.22 7.03 17.39
C ILE A 58 20.57 8.42 17.57
N MET A 59 19.25 8.52 17.67
CA MET A 59 18.56 9.79 17.92
C MET A 59 19.00 10.45 19.23
N THR A 60 19.17 9.66 20.29
CA THR A 60 19.68 10.15 21.59
C THR A 60 21.11 10.67 21.45
N ALA A 61 21.96 9.98 20.67
CA ALA A 61 23.32 10.44 20.42
C ALA A 61 23.35 11.77 19.64
N VAL A 62 22.50 11.94 18.62
CA VAL A 62 22.34 13.21 17.88
C VAL A 62 21.94 14.31 18.87
N PHE A 63 20.90 14.04 19.69
CA PHE A 63 20.40 14.99 20.68
C PHE A 63 21.44 15.39 21.72
N MET A 64 22.31 14.46 22.14
CA MET A 64 23.40 14.75 23.08
C MET A 64 24.48 15.62 22.44
N ARG A 65 25.08 15.15 21.35
CA ARG A 65 26.08 15.88 20.57
C ARG A 65 26.20 15.31 19.15
N ASN A 66 26.08 16.18 18.15
CA ASN A 66 26.20 15.82 16.74
C ASN A 66 27.56 15.20 16.36
N ASP A 67 28.65 15.49 17.08
CA ASP A 67 30.00 14.97 16.81
C ASP A 67 30.22 13.52 17.26
N LEU A 68 29.26 12.92 17.98
CA LEU A 68 29.36 11.53 18.43
C LEU A 68 29.06 10.51 17.33
N ILE A 69 28.32 10.92 16.30
CA ILE A 69 27.81 10.01 15.27
C ILE A 69 28.72 10.03 14.05
N ASN A 70 29.08 8.84 13.59
CA ASN A 70 29.66 8.68 12.26
C ASN A 70 28.57 9.02 11.22
N PRO A 71 28.79 9.97 10.29
CA PRO A 71 27.81 10.31 9.27
C PRO A 71 27.39 9.15 8.37
N GLU A 72 28.19 8.08 8.29
CA GLU A 72 27.84 6.87 7.53
C GLU A 72 26.77 6.02 8.24
N LEU A 73 26.61 6.15 9.56
CA LEU A 73 25.77 5.26 10.35
C LEU A 73 24.26 5.32 9.98
N PRO A 74 23.64 6.51 9.80
CA PRO A 74 22.26 6.59 9.33
C PRO A 74 22.09 6.05 7.91
N LEU A 75 23.08 6.26 7.04
CA LEU A 75 23.06 5.74 5.67
C LEU A 75 23.20 4.20 5.66
N LEU A 76 24.00 3.64 6.56
CA LEU A 76 24.10 2.20 6.75
C LEU A 76 22.77 1.62 7.26
N ALA A 77 22.13 2.28 8.22
CA ALA A 77 20.84 1.86 8.76
C ALA A 77 19.73 1.85 7.69
N ILE A 78 19.63 2.92 6.87
CA ILE A 78 18.61 3.01 5.82
C ILE A 78 18.86 2.03 4.67
N ASN A 79 20.12 1.73 4.35
CA ASN A 79 20.46 0.69 3.37
C ASN A 79 20.08 -0.71 3.84
N ALA A 80 20.26 -1.00 5.13
CA ALA A 80 19.93 -2.30 5.70
C ALA A 80 18.42 -2.49 5.87
N TYR A 81 17.69 -1.44 6.30
CA TYR A 81 16.26 -1.54 6.64
C TYR A 81 15.46 -0.33 6.10
N PRO A 82 15.33 -0.18 4.77
CA PRO A 82 14.75 1.01 4.13
C PRO A 82 13.26 1.22 4.44
N SER A 83 12.52 0.16 4.76
CA SER A 83 11.07 0.21 5.03
C SER A 83 10.71 0.20 6.52
N SER A 84 11.71 0.20 7.42
CA SER A 84 11.48 0.20 8.86
C SER A 84 11.17 1.60 9.36
N LEU A 85 10.00 1.81 9.99
CA LEU A 85 9.61 3.15 10.47
C LEU A 85 10.58 3.72 11.51
N PRO A 86 11.04 2.97 12.54
CA PRO A 86 12.03 3.50 13.48
C PRO A 86 13.31 3.95 12.77
N VAL A 87 13.76 3.25 11.73
CA VAL A 87 14.95 3.63 10.96
C VAL A 87 14.70 4.90 10.16
N LEU A 88 13.56 4.99 9.47
CA LEU A 88 13.15 6.19 8.74
C LEU A 88 13.04 7.42 9.66
N GLN A 89 12.40 7.28 10.83
CA GLN A 89 12.30 8.35 11.83
C GLN A 89 13.67 8.78 12.35
N CYS A 90 14.57 7.82 12.61
CA CYS A 90 15.94 8.09 13.02
C CYS A 90 16.71 8.88 11.96
N VAL A 91 16.63 8.48 10.70
CA VAL A 91 17.32 9.14 9.59
C VAL A 91 16.75 10.55 9.37
N LEU A 92 15.44 10.71 9.41
CA LEU A 92 14.80 12.02 9.33
C LEU A 92 15.23 12.93 10.48
N TYR A 93 15.29 12.40 11.70
CA TYR A 93 15.76 13.14 12.87
C TYR A 93 17.20 13.60 12.68
N TYR A 94 18.08 12.70 12.22
CA TYR A 94 19.48 13.00 11.91
C TYR A 94 19.60 14.13 10.86
N TYR A 95 18.88 14.07 9.73
CA TYR A 95 18.93 15.12 8.71
C TYR A 95 18.40 16.47 9.21
N LYS A 96 17.37 16.49 10.07
CA LYS A 96 16.84 17.74 10.63
C LYS A 96 17.81 18.46 11.59
N HIS A 97 18.76 17.75 12.18
CA HIS A 97 19.64 18.28 13.24
C HIS A 97 21.09 18.48 12.78
N ILE A 98 21.39 18.23 11.51
CA ILE A 98 22.73 18.38 10.93
C ILE A 98 22.74 19.47 9.88
N ASN A 99 23.86 20.18 9.78
CA ASN A 99 24.06 21.23 8.77
C ASN A 99 23.87 20.68 7.34
N ASP A 100 23.17 21.45 6.50
CA ASP A 100 22.74 21.11 5.13
C ASP A 100 23.84 20.54 4.22
N GLU A 101 25.10 20.91 4.42
CA GLU A 101 26.24 20.44 3.60
C GLU A 101 26.44 18.91 3.63
N ARG A 102 25.86 18.21 4.62
CA ARG A 102 25.92 16.74 4.73
C ARG A 102 24.64 16.03 4.27
N SER A 103 23.70 16.76 3.66
CA SER A 103 22.49 16.15 3.11
C SER A 103 22.85 15.23 1.94
N PRO A 104 22.32 13.99 1.91
CA PRO A 104 22.57 13.06 0.81
C PRO A 104 21.96 13.59 -0.49
N GLN A 105 22.50 13.18 -1.63
CA GLN A 105 21.87 13.48 -2.91
C GLN A 105 20.58 12.67 -3.04
N LEU A 106 19.54 13.28 -3.59
CA LEU A 106 18.24 12.63 -3.77
C LEU A 106 18.37 11.30 -4.52
N MET A 107 19.19 11.27 -5.58
CA MET A 107 19.34 10.11 -6.45
C MET A 107 20.05 8.92 -5.78
N ASP A 108 20.76 9.15 -4.67
CA ASP A 108 21.36 8.07 -3.88
C ASP A 108 20.31 7.34 -3.03
N LEU A 109 19.33 8.08 -2.50
CA LEU A 109 18.30 7.55 -1.61
C LEU A 109 17.01 7.14 -2.33
N LEU A 110 16.68 7.79 -3.44
CA LEU A 110 15.41 7.58 -4.13
C LEU A 110 15.17 6.12 -4.53
N PRO A 111 16.14 5.38 -5.13
CA PRO A 111 15.93 3.98 -5.48
C PRO A 111 15.64 3.07 -4.28
N LEU A 112 16.21 3.39 -3.11
CA LEU A 112 16.02 2.63 -1.87
C LEU A 112 14.63 2.86 -1.27
N LEU A 113 14.09 4.08 -1.42
CA LEU A 113 12.91 4.55 -0.69
C LEU A 113 11.64 4.64 -1.53
N LYS A 114 11.72 4.68 -2.87
CA LYS A 114 10.53 4.90 -3.72
C LYS A 114 9.43 3.86 -3.50
N THR A 115 9.77 2.62 -3.16
CA THR A 115 8.82 1.55 -2.84
C THR A 115 8.02 1.82 -1.56
N ASN A 116 8.56 2.58 -0.61
CA ASN A 116 7.84 2.97 0.60
C ASN A 116 6.61 3.84 0.30
N LEU A 117 6.58 4.52 -0.86
CA LEU A 117 5.45 5.36 -1.27
C LEU A 117 4.19 4.54 -1.59
N THR A 118 4.33 3.24 -1.88
CA THR A 118 3.21 2.30 -2.06
C THR A 118 2.88 1.54 -0.77
N SER A 119 3.52 1.87 0.35
CA SER A 119 3.24 1.26 1.66
C SER A 119 1.80 1.56 2.11
N PRO A 120 1.10 0.62 2.78
CA PRO A 120 -0.18 0.91 3.42
C PRO A 120 -0.05 1.93 4.56
N SER A 121 1.12 1.98 5.21
CA SER A 121 1.42 2.89 6.31
C SER A 121 1.56 4.33 5.83
N GLY A 122 0.66 5.20 6.31
CA GLY A 122 0.78 6.64 6.09
C GLY A 122 2.01 7.26 6.75
N ALA A 123 2.47 6.72 7.89
CA ALA A 123 3.67 7.23 8.55
C ALA A 123 4.93 6.91 7.72
N ILE A 124 5.05 5.68 7.20
CA ILE A 124 6.17 5.30 6.32
C ILE A 124 6.18 6.19 5.08
N ARG A 125 5.03 6.38 4.43
CA ARG A 125 4.91 7.29 3.27
C ARG A 125 5.31 8.73 3.63
N THR A 126 4.75 9.26 4.72
CA THR A 126 5.02 10.64 5.18
C THR A 126 6.49 10.84 5.52
N THR A 127 7.08 9.97 6.35
CA THR A 127 8.48 10.07 6.76
C THR A 127 9.41 9.89 5.56
N THR A 128 9.08 8.99 4.63
CA THR A 128 9.83 8.85 3.37
C THR A 128 9.80 10.15 2.57
N LEU A 129 8.62 10.75 2.36
CA LEU A 129 8.49 12.02 1.63
C LEU A 129 9.26 13.14 2.33
N GLN A 130 9.23 13.20 3.66
CA GLN A 130 10.00 14.19 4.43
C GLN A 130 11.51 14.01 4.23
N ILE A 131 12.03 12.77 4.24
CA ILE A 131 13.43 12.49 3.96
C ILE A 131 13.81 12.95 2.55
N LEU A 132 13.02 12.57 1.54
CA LEU A 132 13.29 12.93 0.14
C LEU A 132 13.24 14.44 -0.09
N ASN A 133 12.35 15.17 0.59
CA ASN A 133 12.29 16.64 0.53
C ASN A 133 13.48 17.32 1.23
N SER A 134 14.19 16.63 2.13
CA SER A 134 15.39 17.14 2.81
C SER A 134 16.71 16.80 2.09
N CYS A 135 16.65 16.08 0.97
CA CYS A 135 17.85 15.74 0.19
C CYS A 135 18.37 16.94 -0.62
N SER A 136 19.65 16.92 -0.96
CA SER A 136 20.23 17.86 -1.92
C SER A 136 19.90 17.46 -3.36
N PHE A 137 19.85 18.45 -4.25
CA PHE A 137 19.50 18.31 -5.66
C PHE A 137 20.68 18.73 -6.53
N THR A 138 20.92 18.03 -7.64
CA THR A 138 21.91 18.50 -8.62
C THR A 138 21.26 19.48 -9.59
N PRO A 139 22.00 20.46 -10.13
CA PRO A 139 21.47 21.36 -11.17
C PRO A 139 20.96 20.61 -12.42
N SER A 140 21.43 19.38 -12.67
CA SER A 140 20.94 18.53 -13.77
C SER A 140 19.53 17.99 -13.54
N ASP A 141 19.05 17.97 -12.30
CA ASP A 141 17.65 17.66 -11.94
C ASP A 141 16.72 18.86 -12.12
N ILE A 142 17.28 20.03 -12.43
CA ILE A 142 16.62 21.34 -12.40
C ILE A 142 16.74 21.97 -13.79
N ASN A 143 15.67 21.95 -14.57
CA ASN A 143 15.57 22.86 -15.70
C ASN A 143 15.40 24.31 -15.16
N GLU A 144 16.47 25.10 -15.25
CA GLU A 144 16.53 26.49 -14.74
C GLU A 144 15.53 27.45 -15.40
N ALA A 145 14.89 27.07 -16.51
CA ALA A 145 14.06 27.97 -17.30
C ALA A 145 12.62 28.16 -16.79
N GLU A 146 12.04 27.20 -16.06
CA GLU A 146 10.67 27.28 -15.54
C GLU A 146 10.56 26.53 -14.19
N GLY A 147 10.92 27.20 -13.10
CA GLY A 147 10.56 26.87 -11.71
C GLY A 147 10.54 25.39 -11.31
N GLN A 148 11.68 24.85 -10.86
CA GLN A 148 11.83 23.70 -9.95
C GLN A 148 10.72 22.60 -10.01
N PRO A 149 10.55 21.89 -11.13
CA PRO A 149 9.50 20.88 -11.28
C PRO A 149 9.67 19.68 -10.32
N VAL A 150 10.89 19.36 -9.89
CA VAL A 150 11.14 18.20 -9.00
C VAL A 150 10.79 18.49 -7.54
N LEU A 151 11.29 19.61 -7.01
CA LEU A 151 10.99 20.05 -5.63
C LEU A 151 9.48 20.25 -5.45
N SER A 152 8.83 20.84 -6.46
CA SER A 152 7.39 21.01 -6.42
C SER A 152 6.64 19.68 -6.40
N LEU A 153 7.06 18.65 -7.15
CA LEU A 153 6.41 17.32 -7.11
C LEU A 153 6.55 16.60 -5.76
N LEU A 154 7.76 16.57 -5.19
CA LEU A 154 7.99 15.97 -3.87
C LEU A 154 7.23 16.73 -2.78
N GLN A 155 7.17 18.05 -2.87
CA GLN A 155 6.41 18.89 -1.96
C GLN A 155 4.89 18.69 -2.13
N PHE A 156 4.38 18.55 -3.36
CA PHE A 156 2.97 18.27 -3.61
C PHE A 156 2.54 16.91 -3.06
N CYS A 157 3.40 15.88 -3.18
CA CYS A 157 3.14 14.58 -2.56
C CYS A 157 3.08 14.71 -1.03
N LEU A 158 4.04 15.43 -0.43
CA LEU A 158 4.09 15.64 1.01
C LEU A 158 2.88 16.44 1.51
N GLU A 159 2.51 17.52 0.83
CA GLU A 159 1.31 18.32 1.11
C GLU A 159 0.06 17.44 1.09
N ALA A 160 -0.14 16.63 0.04
CA ALA A 160 -1.27 15.74 -0.09
C ALA A 160 -1.34 14.65 1.00
N GLU A 161 -0.20 14.12 1.45
CA GLU A 161 -0.14 13.11 2.51
C GLU A 161 -0.49 13.70 3.87
N THR A 162 -0.03 14.93 4.17
CA THR A 162 -0.29 15.58 5.47
C THR A 162 -1.74 15.96 5.69
N VAL A 163 -2.52 16.16 4.62
CA VAL A 163 -3.96 16.40 4.74
C VAL A 163 -4.66 15.10 5.11
N GLN A 164 -5.22 15.06 6.32
CA GLN A 164 -6.03 13.95 6.81
C GLN A 164 -7.26 13.71 5.91
N SER A 165 -7.66 12.45 5.76
CA SER A 165 -8.83 12.07 4.96
C SER A 165 -10.10 12.09 5.82
N SER A 166 -10.73 13.27 5.95
CA SER A 166 -12.01 13.45 6.67
C SER A 166 -13.06 14.11 5.76
N LEU A 167 -14.33 14.08 6.17
CA LEU A 167 -15.42 14.75 5.43
C LEU A 167 -15.24 16.27 5.31
N GLU A 168 -14.48 16.89 6.22
CA GLU A 168 -14.21 18.33 6.19
C GLU A 168 -13.03 18.66 5.27
N THR A 169 -11.98 17.84 5.30
CA THR A 169 -10.69 18.13 4.66
C THR A 169 -10.50 17.46 3.31
N TYR A 170 -11.33 16.50 2.90
CA TYR A 170 -11.09 15.73 1.68
C TYR A 170 -11.06 16.59 0.41
N ARG A 171 -11.84 17.66 0.33
CA ARG A 171 -11.78 18.57 -0.83
C ARG A 171 -10.41 19.22 -0.96
N ASN A 172 -9.82 19.63 0.16
CA ASN A 172 -8.45 20.17 0.18
C ASN A 172 -7.44 19.08 -0.22
N LYS A 173 -7.62 17.84 0.26
CA LYS A 173 -6.79 16.71 -0.17
C LYS A 173 -6.88 16.47 -1.68
N LEU A 174 -8.08 16.49 -2.25
CA LEU A 174 -8.28 16.34 -3.70
C LEU A 174 -7.62 17.46 -4.50
N VAL A 175 -7.66 18.70 -4.01
CA VAL A 175 -6.93 19.82 -4.63
C VAL A 175 -5.42 19.53 -4.64
N CYS A 176 -4.85 19.07 -3.52
CA CYS A 176 -3.42 18.71 -3.45
C CYS A 176 -3.09 17.56 -4.41
N LEU A 177 -3.88 16.48 -4.40
CA LEU A 177 -3.69 15.32 -5.29
C LEU A 177 -3.80 15.69 -6.77
N SER A 178 -4.68 16.63 -7.12
CA SER A 178 -4.87 17.06 -8.51
C SER A 178 -3.61 17.67 -9.14
N LYS A 179 -2.70 18.24 -8.32
CA LYS A 179 -1.39 18.76 -8.75
C LYS A 179 -0.47 17.66 -9.29
N LEU A 180 -0.74 16.39 -8.95
CA LEU A 180 0.06 15.21 -9.34
C LEU A 180 -0.42 14.57 -10.65
N LYS A 181 -1.39 15.17 -11.34
CA LYS A 181 -1.85 14.67 -12.65
C LYS A 181 -0.71 14.73 -13.67
N TYR A 182 -0.51 13.64 -14.41
CA TYR A 182 0.49 13.62 -15.48
C TYR A 182 0.15 14.65 -16.56
N SER A 183 1.15 15.42 -16.99
CA SER A 183 1.06 16.30 -18.15
C SER A 183 2.41 16.37 -18.85
N SER A 184 2.45 16.22 -20.18
CA SER A 184 3.71 16.22 -20.92
C SER A 184 4.53 17.49 -20.68
N ASN A 185 3.89 18.65 -20.47
CA ASN A 185 4.60 19.90 -20.19
C ASN A 185 5.40 19.85 -18.88
N LEU A 186 4.83 19.29 -17.81
CA LEU A 186 5.49 19.23 -16.50
C LEU A 186 6.49 18.07 -16.39
N PHE A 187 6.24 16.97 -17.10
CA PHE A 187 6.97 15.71 -16.90
C PHE A 187 7.96 15.36 -18.02
N SER A 188 7.87 15.96 -19.22
CA SER A 188 8.72 15.60 -20.37
C SER A 188 10.22 15.78 -20.17
N SER A 189 10.61 16.66 -19.24
CA SER A 189 12.02 16.93 -18.93
C SER A 189 12.55 16.17 -17.72
N LEU A 190 11.70 15.40 -17.04
CA LEU A 190 12.06 14.69 -15.82
C LEU A 190 12.57 13.28 -16.15
N SER A 191 13.50 12.78 -15.32
CA SER A 191 13.93 11.39 -15.40
C SER A 191 12.81 10.44 -14.97
N ASN A 192 12.81 9.21 -15.49
CA ASN A 192 11.81 8.20 -15.16
C ASN A 192 11.69 7.95 -13.65
N ASP A 193 12.81 7.96 -12.91
CA ASP A 193 12.80 7.77 -11.45
C ASP A 193 12.03 8.88 -10.72
N ILE A 194 12.12 10.13 -11.20
CA ILE A 194 11.37 11.26 -10.63
C ILE A 194 9.88 11.17 -11.01
N ILE A 195 9.56 10.79 -12.25
CA ILE A 195 8.17 10.59 -12.71
C ILE A 195 7.48 9.45 -11.93
N GLU A 196 8.25 8.44 -11.54
CA GLU A 196 7.77 7.28 -10.78
C GLU A 196 7.31 7.64 -9.36
N VAL A 197 7.88 8.68 -8.73
CA VAL A 197 7.55 9.12 -7.37
C VAL A 197 6.05 9.44 -7.20
N PRO A 198 5.46 10.41 -7.94
CA PRO A 198 4.04 10.72 -7.80
C PRO A 198 3.14 9.55 -8.24
N LEU A 199 3.57 8.72 -9.19
CA LEU A 199 2.82 7.52 -9.58
C LEU A 199 2.74 6.51 -8.42
N ARG A 200 3.88 6.17 -7.79
CA ARG A 200 3.93 5.28 -6.62
C ARG A 200 3.14 5.85 -5.45
N PHE A 201 3.26 7.15 -5.20
CA PHE A 201 2.49 7.83 -4.16
C PHE A 201 0.97 7.71 -4.40
N LEU A 202 0.49 7.99 -5.62
CA LEU A 202 -0.93 7.84 -5.98
C LEU A 202 -1.41 6.40 -5.82
N LEU A 203 -0.59 5.41 -6.20
CA LEU A 203 -0.88 4.01 -5.96
C LEU A 203 -0.97 3.69 -4.46
N GLY A 204 -0.14 4.32 -3.62
CA GLY A 204 -0.23 4.22 -2.16
C GLY A 204 -1.52 4.83 -1.59
N GLN A 205 -2.05 5.90 -2.19
CA GLN A 205 -3.30 6.54 -1.72
C GLN A 205 -4.52 5.62 -1.80
N LEU A 206 -4.50 4.57 -2.65
CA LEU A 206 -5.59 3.60 -2.72
C LEU A 206 -5.72 2.71 -1.46
N TYR A 207 -4.71 2.68 -0.58
CA TYR A 207 -4.82 2.01 0.74
C TYR A 207 -5.65 2.80 1.74
N ILE A 208 -5.88 4.09 1.51
CA ILE A 208 -6.68 4.90 2.41
C ILE A 208 -8.15 4.47 2.24
N ASN A 209 -8.75 3.98 3.32
CA ASN A 209 -10.15 3.53 3.36
C ASN A 209 -11.13 4.73 3.40
N PHE A 210 -11.13 5.53 2.34
CA PHE A 210 -12.01 6.69 2.19
C PHE A 210 -12.55 6.76 0.76
N THR A 211 -13.77 6.29 0.57
CA THR A 211 -14.36 6.05 -0.77
C THR A 211 -14.37 7.29 -1.67
N LEU A 212 -14.53 8.49 -1.10
CA LEU A 212 -14.60 9.75 -1.85
C LEU A 212 -13.30 10.12 -2.58
N ILE A 213 -12.15 9.53 -2.22
CA ILE A 213 -10.87 9.80 -2.92
C ILE A 213 -10.52 8.74 -3.96
N TRP A 214 -11.15 7.56 -3.93
CA TRP A 214 -10.75 6.45 -4.80
C TRP A 214 -10.91 6.76 -6.28
N ASP A 215 -12.08 7.22 -6.71
CA ASP A 215 -12.34 7.52 -8.12
C ASP A 215 -11.46 8.67 -8.63
N PRO A 216 -11.33 9.80 -7.91
CA PRO A 216 -10.37 10.84 -8.28
C PRO A 216 -8.91 10.36 -8.39
N VAL A 217 -8.44 9.51 -7.47
CA VAL A 217 -7.08 8.96 -7.51
C VAL A 217 -6.91 8.01 -8.69
N ILE A 218 -7.90 7.16 -8.97
CA ILE A 218 -7.91 6.28 -10.15
C ILE A 218 -7.84 7.10 -11.45
N ASP A 219 -8.58 8.21 -11.54
CA ASP A 219 -8.52 9.11 -12.68
C ASP A 219 -7.13 9.75 -12.82
N LEU A 220 -6.47 10.13 -11.72
CA LEU A 220 -5.10 10.62 -11.74
C LEU A 220 -4.12 9.55 -12.23
N ILE A 221 -4.21 8.31 -11.72
CA ILE A 221 -3.39 7.18 -12.17
C ILE A 221 -3.57 6.94 -13.68
N SER A 222 -4.81 7.02 -14.19
CA SER A 222 -5.10 6.81 -15.62
C SER A 222 -4.43 7.84 -16.54
N SER A 223 -4.11 9.05 -16.02
CA SER A 223 -3.41 10.07 -16.79
C SER A 223 -1.98 9.64 -17.15
N TYR A 224 -1.31 8.85 -16.31
CA TYR A 224 0.01 8.28 -16.58
C TYR A 224 -0.08 7.17 -17.63
N ALA A 225 -1.10 6.31 -17.54
CA ALA A 225 -1.36 5.23 -18.51
C ALA A 225 -1.68 5.73 -19.93
N SER A 226 -2.10 6.99 -20.05
CA SER A 226 -2.49 7.60 -21.33
C SER A 226 -1.28 8.12 -22.13
N SER A 227 -0.13 8.31 -21.48
CA SER A 227 1.09 8.82 -22.11
C SER A 227 1.88 7.71 -22.80
N SER A 228 2.15 7.86 -24.09
CA SER A 228 2.97 6.91 -24.84
C SER A 228 4.46 6.97 -24.47
N GLU A 229 4.93 8.11 -23.94
CA GLU A 229 6.34 8.34 -23.59
C GLU A 229 6.76 7.51 -22.37
N ILE A 230 5.87 7.40 -21.37
CA ILE A 230 6.14 6.74 -20.09
C ILE A 230 5.36 5.45 -19.90
N ILE A 231 4.76 4.91 -20.96
CA ILE A 231 3.84 3.75 -20.84
C ILE A 231 4.50 2.51 -20.24
N GLU A 232 5.78 2.27 -20.56
CA GLU A 232 6.53 1.14 -20.01
C GLU A 232 6.89 1.35 -18.54
N LEU A 233 7.26 2.58 -18.15
CA LEU A 233 7.47 2.96 -16.74
C LEU A 233 6.17 2.82 -15.93
N PHE A 234 5.06 3.30 -16.48
CA PHE A 234 3.75 3.17 -15.86
C PHE A 234 3.43 1.70 -15.62
N TRP A 235 3.55 0.87 -16.66
CA TRP A 235 3.20 -0.53 -16.57
C TRP A 235 4.12 -1.31 -15.63
N SER A 236 5.44 -1.07 -15.67
CA SER A 236 6.38 -1.74 -14.76
C SER A 236 5.99 -1.48 -13.31
N THR A 237 5.77 -0.22 -12.95
CA THR A 237 5.39 0.22 -11.61
C THR A 237 4.02 -0.35 -11.20
N PHE A 238 3.01 -0.23 -12.07
CA PHE A 238 1.67 -0.73 -11.79
C PHE A 238 1.64 -2.25 -11.61
N SER A 239 2.36 -2.99 -12.48
CA SER A 239 2.39 -4.45 -12.44
C SER A 239 3.11 -5.00 -11.21
N GLU A 240 4.19 -4.34 -10.76
CA GLU A 240 4.89 -4.65 -9.51
C GLU A 240 3.93 -4.54 -8.32
N VAL A 241 3.21 -3.42 -8.21
CA VAL A 241 2.23 -3.17 -7.14
C VAL A 241 1.06 -4.15 -7.20
N LEU A 242 0.56 -4.46 -8.40
CA LEU A 242 -0.51 -5.43 -8.60
C LEU A 242 -0.09 -6.84 -8.15
N GLN A 243 1.11 -7.29 -8.51
CA GLN A 243 1.65 -8.59 -8.09
C GLN A 243 1.85 -8.63 -6.58
N TYR A 244 2.45 -7.59 -5.99
CA TYR A 244 2.62 -7.46 -4.54
C TYR A 244 1.28 -7.56 -3.79
N SER A 245 0.26 -6.83 -4.26
CA SER A 245 -1.08 -6.88 -3.67
C SER A 245 -1.71 -8.28 -3.78
N SER A 246 -1.40 -9.01 -4.84
CA SER A 246 -1.91 -10.37 -5.06
C SER A 246 -1.26 -11.38 -4.11
N SER A 247 0.05 -11.28 -3.88
CA SER A 247 0.72 -12.11 -2.85
C SER A 247 0.21 -11.80 -1.44
N LYS A 248 0.04 -10.52 -1.09
CA LYS A 248 -0.40 -10.14 0.25
C LYS A 248 -1.85 -10.48 0.57
N ALA A 249 -2.72 -10.51 -0.44
CA ALA A 249 -4.08 -11.00 -0.28
C ALA A 249 -4.13 -12.50 0.09
N LEU A 250 -3.20 -13.31 -0.44
CA LEU A 250 -3.11 -14.74 -0.13
C LEU A 250 -2.55 -15.01 1.28
N ASP A 251 -1.57 -14.20 1.73
CA ASP A 251 -1.03 -14.29 3.10
C ASP A 251 -2.13 -14.10 4.16
N HIS A 252 -3.16 -13.29 3.85
CA HIS A 252 -4.24 -12.94 4.76
C HIS A 252 -5.09 -14.15 5.20
N GLU A 253 -5.15 -15.22 4.39
CA GLU A 253 -5.85 -16.47 4.73
C GLU A 253 -5.04 -17.40 5.65
N ASN A 254 -3.70 -17.34 5.60
CA ASN A 254 -2.84 -18.19 6.42
C ASN A 254 -2.69 -17.67 7.85
N ASP A 255 -2.65 -16.35 8.05
CA ASP A 255 -2.61 -15.74 9.39
C ASP A 255 -3.88 -16.01 10.20
N ASN A 256 -5.03 -16.20 9.55
CA ASN A 256 -6.26 -16.58 10.24
C ASN A 256 -6.24 -18.03 10.77
N LYS A 257 -5.19 -18.81 10.48
CA LYS A 257 -5.00 -20.20 10.96
C LYS A 257 -3.91 -20.34 12.03
N VAL A 258 -3.24 -19.26 12.44
CA VAL A 258 -2.16 -19.32 13.45
C VAL A 258 -2.60 -18.67 14.77
N SER A 259 -3.07 -19.57 15.65
CA SER A 259 -3.13 -19.52 17.12
C SER A 259 -4.01 -18.48 17.84
N PRO A 260 -4.74 -18.90 18.88
CA PRO A 260 -5.46 -18.00 19.77
C PRO A 260 -4.46 -17.10 20.49
N THR A 261 -4.76 -15.81 20.55
CA THR A 261 -4.18 -14.92 21.55
C THR A 261 -4.40 -15.57 22.91
N SER A 262 -3.34 -16.12 23.50
CA SER A 262 -3.35 -16.44 24.92
C SER A 262 -3.49 -15.11 25.64
N ASP A 263 -4.71 -14.81 26.08
CA ASP A 263 -5.03 -13.72 27.00
C ASP A 263 -4.23 -13.90 28.29
N THR A 264 -2.96 -13.52 28.26
CA THR A 264 -2.13 -13.39 29.45
C THR A 264 -2.30 -11.96 29.92
N HIS A 265 -3.47 -11.65 30.47
CA HIS A 265 -3.58 -10.63 31.50
C HIS A 265 -2.89 -11.17 32.77
N GLY A 266 -1.57 -11.31 32.69
CA GLY A 266 -0.68 -11.76 33.75
C GLY A 266 -0.22 -10.56 34.57
N ASN A 267 -0.53 -10.60 35.87
CA ASN A 267 -0.19 -9.62 36.88
C ASN A 267 1.18 -8.93 36.70
N LEU A 268 1.16 -7.61 36.80
CA LEU A 268 2.32 -6.72 36.87
C LEU A 268 3.11 -6.98 38.16
N SER A 269 3.88 -8.05 38.21
CA SER A 269 4.88 -8.28 39.25
C SER A 269 6.16 -8.74 38.58
N CYS A 270 7.24 -7.96 38.79
CA CYS A 270 8.58 -8.04 38.21
C CYS A 270 8.68 -7.88 36.67
N LEU A 271 8.65 -6.63 36.21
CA LEU A 271 9.05 -6.25 34.86
C LEU A 271 10.56 -6.47 34.68
N ASN A 272 10.99 -7.46 33.89
CA ASN A 272 12.32 -7.35 33.29
C ASN A 272 12.31 -6.17 32.31
N VAL A 273 13.45 -5.47 32.19
CA VAL A 273 13.61 -4.40 31.17
C VAL A 273 13.30 -4.93 29.77
N HIS A 274 13.55 -6.23 29.55
CA HIS A 274 13.20 -6.93 28.33
C HIS A 274 11.69 -6.99 28.08
N ASP A 275 10.88 -7.31 29.09
CA ASP A 275 9.42 -7.41 28.94
C ASP A 275 8.79 -6.04 28.69
N VAL A 276 9.33 -4.99 29.34
CA VAL A 276 8.94 -3.59 29.05
C VAL A 276 9.32 -3.24 27.62
N PHE A 277 10.52 -3.58 27.20
CA PHE A 277 11.00 -3.33 25.83
C PHE A 277 10.11 -4.02 24.79
N GLU A 278 9.80 -5.30 24.98
CA GLU A 278 8.96 -6.07 24.09
C GLU A 278 7.54 -5.49 24.05
N SER A 279 6.98 -5.09 25.20
CA SER A 279 5.67 -4.45 25.25
C SER A 279 5.64 -3.11 24.49
N VAL A 280 6.66 -2.25 24.62
CA VAL A 280 6.75 -0.98 23.89
C VAL A 280 7.01 -1.18 22.40
N ALA A 281 7.87 -2.13 22.03
CA ALA A 281 8.12 -2.49 20.65
C ALA A 281 6.86 -3.08 19.97
N MET A 282 6.11 -3.93 20.67
CA MET A 282 4.83 -4.47 20.21
C MET A 282 3.75 -3.40 20.15
N GLU A 283 3.67 -2.50 21.12
CA GLU A 283 2.72 -1.39 21.10
C GLU A 283 3.02 -0.48 19.91
N MET A 284 4.26 -0.18 19.57
CA MET A 284 4.57 0.57 18.35
C MET A 284 4.25 -0.20 17.06
N LYS A 285 4.56 -1.50 16.99
CA LYS A 285 4.18 -2.34 15.85
C LYS A 285 2.66 -2.43 15.64
N SER A 286 1.87 -2.37 16.72
CA SER A 286 0.42 -2.56 16.71
C SER A 286 -0.41 -1.26 16.72
N SER A 287 0.11 -0.18 17.33
CA SER A 287 -0.58 1.09 17.50
C SER A 287 -0.60 1.96 16.24
N GLU A 288 0.31 1.69 15.29
CA GLU A 288 0.46 2.61 14.17
C GLU A 288 -0.52 2.31 13.02
N TRP A 289 -0.84 1.05 12.69
CA TRP A 289 -1.85 0.72 11.67
C TRP A 289 -2.63 -0.56 12.01
N GLY A 290 -3.96 -0.49 11.94
CA GLY A 290 -4.78 -1.68 11.82
C GLY A 290 -4.35 -2.50 10.60
N ARG A 291 -4.59 -3.82 10.64
CA ARG A 291 -4.26 -4.75 9.54
C ARG A 291 -4.70 -4.16 8.20
N PRO A 292 -3.78 -3.90 7.25
CA PRO A 292 -4.13 -3.28 5.98
C PRO A 292 -5.14 -4.13 5.21
N ASP A 293 -6.16 -3.48 4.63
CA ASP A 293 -7.15 -4.17 3.78
C ASP A 293 -6.56 -4.39 2.38
N HIS A 294 -5.70 -5.41 2.28
CA HIS A 294 -5.06 -5.81 1.02
C HIS A 294 -6.09 -6.29 -0.02
N TRP A 295 -7.25 -6.78 0.42
CA TRP A 295 -8.32 -7.20 -0.48
C TRP A 295 -8.96 -6.01 -1.19
N ASN A 296 -9.39 -5.00 -0.42
CA ASN A 296 -9.93 -3.76 -1.00
C ASN A 296 -8.88 -3.07 -1.88
N TYR A 297 -7.64 -2.99 -1.42
CA TYR A 297 -6.55 -2.41 -2.19
C TYR A 297 -6.40 -3.08 -3.56
N ARG A 298 -6.30 -4.41 -3.58
CA ARG A 298 -6.22 -5.18 -4.82
C ARG A 298 -7.44 -4.92 -5.69
N ARG A 299 -8.66 -4.98 -5.15
CA ARG A 299 -9.89 -4.67 -5.90
C ARG A 299 -9.84 -3.30 -6.57
N LEU A 300 -9.34 -2.27 -5.88
CA LEU A 300 -9.19 -0.93 -6.44
C LEU A 300 -8.17 -0.87 -7.59
N LEU A 301 -7.07 -1.63 -7.50
CA LEU A 301 -6.14 -1.76 -8.62
C LEU A 301 -6.81 -2.41 -9.84
N TRP A 302 -7.55 -3.51 -9.65
CA TRP A 302 -8.31 -4.14 -10.74
C TRP A 302 -9.32 -3.17 -11.35
N ARG A 303 -10.09 -2.46 -10.52
CA ARG A 303 -11.05 -1.44 -10.96
C ARG A 303 -10.36 -0.32 -11.75
N SER A 304 -9.16 0.09 -11.35
CA SER A 304 -8.43 1.14 -12.06
C SER A 304 -8.12 0.77 -13.52
N MET A 305 -7.92 -0.52 -13.82
CA MET A 305 -7.64 -0.99 -15.18
C MET A 305 -8.79 -0.76 -16.17
N GLU A 306 -10.02 -0.59 -15.68
CA GLU A 306 -11.17 -0.19 -16.51
C GLU A 306 -10.95 1.17 -17.19
N LYS A 307 -10.13 2.05 -16.61
CA LYS A 307 -9.80 3.37 -17.18
C LYS A 307 -8.75 3.31 -18.29
N PHE A 308 -7.97 2.24 -18.37
CA PHE A 308 -6.91 2.06 -19.37
C PHE A 308 -6.94 0.68 -20.03
N PRO A 309 -8.07 0.28 -20.64
CA PRO A 309 -8.29 -1.08 -21.14
C PRO A 309 -7.27 -1.48 -22.22
N LYS A 310 -6.88 -0.53 -23.10
CA LYS A 310 -5.88 -0.78 -24.15
C LYS A 310 -4.52 -1.22 -23.60
N VAL A 311 -4.13 -0.72 -22.43
CA VAL A 311 -2.88 -1.09 -21.77
C VAL A 311 -3.01 -2.49 -21.17
N ALA A 312 -4.13 -2.74 -20.48
CA ALA A 312 -4.43 -4.04 -19.89
C ALA A 312 -4.50 -5.16 -20.94
N GLU A 313 -5.17 -4.93 -22.08
CA GLU A 313 -5.27 -5.89 -23.19
C GLU A 313 -3.88 -6.30 -23.72
N ARG A 314 -3.00 -5.32 -23.95
CA ARG A 314 -1.62 -5.55 -24.43
C ARG A 314 -0.78 -6.34 -23.42
N LYS A 315 -1.04 -6.18 -22.13
CA LYS A 315 -0.28 -6.80 -21.04
C LYS A 315 -1.01 -8.01 -20.43
N SER A 316 -2.00 -8.56 -21.15
CA SER A 316 -2.77 -9.75 -20.78
C SER A 316 -1.93 -10.95 -20.34
N ARG A 317 -0.73 -11.14 -20.90
CA ARG A 317 0.21 -12.20 -20.47
C ARG A 317 0.59 -12.15 -18.99
N VAL A 318 0.55 -10.97 -18.37
CA VAL A 318 0.82 -10.77 -16.93
C VAL A 318 -0.48 -10.81 -16.11
N ILE A 319 -1.58 -10.28 -16.66
CA ILE A 319 -2.86 -10.18 -15.95
C ILE A 319 -3.58 -11.54 -15.86
N VAL A 320 -3.59 -12.31 -16.95
CA VAL A 320 -4.31 -13.60 -17.02
C VAL A 320 -3.83 -14.58 -15.95
N PRO A 321 -2.51 -14.78 -15.71
CA PRO A 321 -2.06 -15.62 -14.60
C PRO A 321 -2.54 -15.16 -13.23
N LEU A 322 -2.62 -13.86 -12.97
CA LEU A 322 -3.14 -13.32 -11.70
C LEU A 322 -4.64 -13.64 -11.54
N LEU A 323 -5.41 -13.52 -12.62
CA LEU A 323 -6.82 -13.89 -12.63
C LEU A 323 -7.03 -15.39 -12.39
N LEU A 324 -6.27 -16.25 -13.08
CA LEU A 324 -6.37 -17.70 -12.90
C LEU A 324 -6.00 -18.10 -11.48
N ASN A 325 -4.92 -17.54 -10.93
CA ASN A 325 -4.52 -17.77 -9.55
C ASN A 325 -5.59 -17.32 -8.54
N PHE A 326 -6.28 -16.19 -8.80
CA PHE A 326 -7.43 -15.77 -8.01
C PHE A 326 -8.58 -16.80 -8.07
N ILE A 327 -8.92 -17.28 -9.26
CA ILE A 327 -10.00 -18.26 -9.44
C ILE A 327 -9.67 -19.55 -8.68
N ASP A 328 -8.45 -20.06 -8.85
CA ASP A 328 -8.01 -21.33 -8.28
C ASP A 328 -7.87 -21.26 -6.76
N LYS A 329 -7.33 -20.16 -6.21
CA LYS A 329 -6.96 -20.07 -4.79
C LYS A 329 -7.96 -19.35 -3.91
N GLU A 330 -8.77 -18.44 -4.43
CA GLU A 330 -9.62 -17.57 -3.61
C GLU A 330 -11.10 -17.76 -3.96
N TYR A 331 -11.42 -17.80 -5.26
CA TYR A 331 -12.82 -17.94 -5.71
C TYR A 331 -13.37 -19.35 -5.44
N GLY A 332 -12.60 -20.41 -5.73
CA GLY A 332 -13.02 -21.79 -5.47
C GLY A 332 -13.25 -22.10 -3.99
N LEU A 333 -12.47 -21.49 -3.09
CA LEU A 333 -12.58 -21.70 -1.63
C LEU A 333 -13.80 -20.99 -1.02
N SER A 334 -14.28 -19.92 -1.64
CA SER A 334 -15.46 -19.19 -1.14
C SER A 334 -16.78 -19.88 -1.48
N ASP A 335 -16.78 -20.83 -2.43
CA ASP A 335 -17.99 -21.52 -2.92
C ASP A 335 -18.28 -22.86 -2.20
N ASP A 336 -17.30 -23.49 -1.56
CA ASP A 336 -17.48 -24.76 -0.82
C ASP A 336 -18.40 -24.63 0.41
N THR A 337 -18.66 -23.40 0.89
CA THR A 337 -19.64 -23.14 1.97
C THR A 337 -21.07 -22.98 1.47
N PHE A 338 -21.27 -22.73 0.16
CA PHE A 338 -22.59 -22.58 -0.46
C PHE A 338 -23.07 -23.84 -1.19
N ILE A 339 -22.17 -24.75 -1.58
CA ILE A 339 -22.57 -25.95 -2.31
C ILE A 339 -22.88 -27.09 -1.32
N LYS A 340 -24.03 -26.99 -0.64
CA LYS A 340 -24.77 -28.20 -0.27
C LYS A 340 -25.34 -28.78 -1.56
N THR A 341 -24.54 -29.51 -2.35
CA THR A 341 -25.07 -30.29 -3.47
C THR A 341 -26.03 -31.34 -2.93
N GLN A 342 -27.32 -31.14 -3.13
CA GLN A 342 -28.30 -32.21 -3.03
C GLN A 342 -28.43 -32.88 -4.40
N ASP A 343 -28.16 -34.18 -4.40
CA ASP A 343 -28.29 -35.03 -5.57
C ASP A 343 -29.79 -35.29 -5.87
N ILE A 344 -30.32 -34.59 -6.87
CA ILE A 344 -31.70 -34.71 -7.35
C ILE A 344 -32.01 -36.08 -7.98
N SER A 345 -31.00 -36.94 -8.20
CA SER A 345 -31.22 -38.33 -8.65
C SER A 345 -31.56 -39.28 -7.50
N LYS A 346 -31.43 -38.82 -6.25
CA LYS A 346 -31.93 -39.56 -5.09
C LYS A 346 -33.43 -39.30 -4.92
N THR A 347 -34.23 -39.94 -5.77
CA THR A 347 -35.59 -40.33 -5.37
C THR A 347 -35.45 -41.29 -4.19
N ALA A 348 -35.65 -40.77 -2.98
CA ALA A 348 -35.83 -41.60 -1.80
C ALA A 348 -36.96 -42.61 -2.09
N PRO A 349 -36.71 -43.93 -2.02
CA PRO A 349 -37.80 -44.89 -1.97
C PRO A 349 -38.43 -44.79 -0.58
N SER A 350 -39.71 -44.47 -0.56
CA SER A 350 -40.57 -44.61 0.61
C SER A 350 -40.66 -46.08 1.02
N THR A 351 -40.32 -46.40 2.27
CA THR A 351 -40.93 -47.44 3.14
C THR A 351 -40.28 -47.26 4.52
N GLY A 352 -40.99 -46.67 5.50
CA GLY A 352 -41.76 -47.41 6.53
C GLY A 352 -40.77 -48.04 7.52
N GLU A 353 -40.67 -47.65 8.79
CA GLU A 353 -41.71 -47.69 9.83
C GLU A 353 -41.41 -46.67 10.96
N GLU A 354 -42.46 -46.46 11.75
CA GLU A 354 -42.76 -45.45 12.77
C GLU A 354 -41.84 -45.48 14.01
N GLU A 355 -41.68 -44.32 14.68
CA GLU A 355 -42.09 -44.16 16.09
C GLU A 355 -42.15 -42.67 16.49
N ALA A 356 -43.39 -42.25 16.75
CA ALA A 356 -43.92 -41.32 17.77
C ALA A 356 -43.27 -39.93 18.06
N GLU A 357 -44.09 -38.90 17.82
CA GLU A 357 -44.54 -37.80 18.74
C GLU A 357 -43.48 -37.07 19.58
N GLU A 358 -43.42 -35.74 19.61
CA GLU A 358 -44.49 -34.86 20.11
C GLU A 358 -44.68 -33.57 19.29
N GLU A 359 -45.96 -33.22 19.18
CA GLU A 359 -46.48 -31.95 18.69
C GLU A 359 -46.21 -30.78 19.64
N GLY A 360 -46.19 -29.59 19.06
CA GLY A 360 -46.33 -28.31 19.71
C GLY A 360 -46.76 -27.29 18.67
N GLU A 361 -48.02 -27.39 18.26
CA GLU A 361 -48.75 -26.36 17.50
C GLU A 361 -48.76 -25.03 18.27
N ASP A 362 -48.60 -23.91 17.56
CA ASP A 362 -49.76 -23.02 17.40
C ASP A 362 -49.59 -22.09 16.19
N GLU A 363 -50.68 -22.04 15.43
CA GLU A 363 -50.92 -21.32 14.17
C GLU A 363 -51.02 -19.80 14.39
N SER A 364 -50.71 -18.96 13.39
CA SER A 364 -51.68 -18.28 12.51
C SER A 364 -51.11 -16.84 12.30
N GLU A 365 -51.23 -16.10 11.21
CA GLU A 365 -52.18 -16.09 10.10
C GLU A 365 -51.59 -15.24 8.94
N LYS A 366 -51.83 -15.70 7.70
CA LYS A 366 -52.15 -15.02 6.41
C LYS A 366 -52.23 -13.49 6.37
N ASP A 367 -52.16 -12.75 5.27
CA ASP A 367 -51.97 -12.86 3.81
C ASP A 367 -51.76 -11.36 3.40
N GLU A 368 -51.05 -10.98 2.34
CA GLU A 368 -51.72 -10.55 1.10
C GLU A 368 -50.71 -10.41 -0.04
N LEU A 369 -51.01 -11.10 -1.13
CA LEU A 369 -50.48 -10.88 -2.46
C LEU A 369 -51.07 -9.61 -3.09
N THR A 370 -50.24 -8.84 -3.80
CA THR A 370 -50.69 -8.14 -5.02
C THR A 370 -49.80 -8.50 -6.20
N VAL A 371 -50.36 -9.31 -7.09
CA VAL A 371 -49.82 -9.67 -8.40
C VAL A 371 -50.12 -8.54 -9.38
N SER A 372 -49.11 -8.05 -10.11
CA SER A 372 -49.31 -7.31 -11.36
C SER A 372 -48.67 -8.07 -12.52
N LYS A 373 -49.54 -8.52 -13.43
CA LYS A 373 -49.28 -9.20 -14.70
C LYS A 373 -48.29 -8.43 -15.58
N ARG A 374 -47.34 -9.15 -16.20
CA ARG A 374 -46.97 -8.93 -17.62
C ARG A 374 -46.78 -10.26 -18.33
N GLU A 375 -47.40 -10.35 -19.49
CA GLU A 375 -47.53 -11.53 -20.35
C GLU A 375 -46.21 -11.89 -21.09
N PRO A 376 -46.03 -13.17 -21.48
CA PRO A 376 -44.86 -13.68 -22.19
C PRO A 376 -45.11 -13.86 -23.70
N TYR A 377 -44.09 -13.61 -24.55
CA TYR A 377 -43.96 -14.16 -25.91
C TYR A 377 -42.51 -13.96 -26.43
N PRO A 378 -42.03 -14.68 -27.46
CA PRO A 378 -42.25 -16.08 -27.80
C PRO A 378 -40.96 -16.88 -28.05
N ASP A 379 -41.15 -18.20 -28.03
CA ASP A 379 -40.30 -19.30 -28.45
C ASP A 379 -39.68 -19.12 -29.86
N ARG A 380 -38.34 -19.31 -29.97
CA ARG A 380 -37.61 -19.31 -31.25
C ARG A 380 -37.46 -20.74 -31.75
N GLY A 381 -38.35 -21.10 -32.68
CA GLY A 381 -38.30 -22.35 -33.42
C GLY A 381 -37.17 -22.42 -34.47
N LYS A 382 -36.55 -23.60 -34.50
CA LYS A 382 -36.13 -24.42 -35.67
C LYS A 382 -34.99 -23.92 -36.57
N ARG A 383 -33.88 -24.67 -36.44
CA ARG A 383 -32.74 -24.80 -37.36
C ARG A 383 -33.20 -25.31 -38.74
N VAL A 384 -32.73 -24.64 -39.78
CA VAL A 384 -32.87 -25.04 -41.20
C VAL A 384 -31.65 -25.86 -41.59
N ASN A 385 -31.84 -27.13 -41.95
CA ASN A 385 -30.84 -27.95 -42.65
C ASN A 385 -30.96 -27.68 -44.16
N LYS A 386 -29.85 -27.24 -44.79
CA LYS A 386 -29.66 -27.25 -46.23
C LYS A 386 -28.84 -28.47 -46.61
N ASP A 387 -29.49 -29.50 -47.13
CA ASP A 387 -28.83 -30.56 -47.90
C ASP A 387 -29.02 -30.31 -49.38
N GLY A 388 -27.91 -30.25 -50.11
CA GLY A 388 -27.87 -30.13 -51.55
C GLY A 388 -28.14 -31.45 -52.25
N LYS A 389 -28.82 -31.39 -53.40
CA LYS A 389 -28.71 -32.40 -54.47
C LYS A 389 -28.72 -31.72 -55.84
N LYS A 390 -27.68 -32.07 -56.59
CA LYS A 390 -27.42 -31.78 -58.01
C LYS A 390 -28.49 -32.35 -58.94
N LYS A 391 -28.73 -31.66 -60.07
CA LYS A 391 -28.99 -32.17 -61.44
C LYS A 391 -28.84 -30.96 -62.38
N ILE A 392 -27.73 -30.82 -63.13
CA ILE A 392 -27.49 -31.31 -64.50
C ILE A 392 -28.65 -30.94 -65.45
N ILE A 393 -28.42 -30.03 -66.39
CA ILE A 393 -28.43 -30.26 -67.85
C ILE A 393 -27.85 -29.00 -68.55
N ASP A 394 -27.05 -29.31 -69.58
CA ASP A 394 -26.32 -28.47 -70.50
C ASP A 394 -27.15 -27.40 -71.23
N SER A 395 -26.52 -26.31 -71.66
CA SER A 395 -26.02 -26.17 -73.05
C SER A 395 -25.84 -24.70 -73.49
N HIS A 396 -24.62 -24.44 -73.95
CA HIS A 396 -24.21 -23.62 -75.10
C HIS A 396 -24.42 -22.09 -75.20
N ASN A 397 -23.34 -21.53 -75.77
CA ASN A 397 -23.14 -20.25 -76.46
C ASN A 397 -22.99 -19.02 -75.57
N GLY A 398 -21.91 -18.25 -75.59
CA GLY A 398 -20.81 -18.12 -76.56
C GLY A 398 -20.58 -16.63 -76.82
N LEU A 399 -19.31 -16.19 -76.70
CA LEU A 399 -18.75 -14.89 -77.17
C LEU A 399 -19.37 -13.64 -76.50
N ASN A 400 -18.63 -12.66 -75.97
CA ASN A 400 -17.25 -12.20 -76.12
C ASN A 400 -16.74 -11.65 -74.78
#